data_AF-A0AAN7UY77-F1
#
_entry.id   AF-A0AAN7UY77-F1
#
_cell.length_a   1.000
_cell.length_b   1.000
_cell.length_c   1.000
_cell.angle_alpha   90.00
_cell.angle_beta   90.00
_cell.angle_gamma   90.00
#
_symmetry.space_group_name_H-M   'P 1'
#
loop_
_entity.id
_entity.type
_entity.pdbx_description
1 polymer ?
#
loop_
_entity_poly.entity_id
_entity_poly.type
_entity_poly.pdbx_seq_one_letter_code
_entity_poly.pdbx_strand_id
1 'polypeptide(L)'
;MAIGCDGTAVNTGHKNGVIVLLEKHLNRPLQRFVYLFHANELPLRHLFASIDGTTTSPNSYSGRIRKRLEKCQEQKVVAFQAINTELPALSVELLSSDQKYLYEMCSAVSQGTISSVLANKDPGKLAHSR
;
A
#
# COMPACT_ATOMS: atom_id res chain seq x y z
N MET A 1 25.78 10.93 7.82
CA MET A 1 24.84 10.17 8.66
C MET A 1 23.47 10.30 8.03
N ALA A 2 22.78 9.17 7.86
CA ALA A 2 21.49 9.11 7.20
C ALA A 2 20.44 8.59 8.17
N ILE A 3 19.21 9.06 8.03
CA ILE A 3 18.06 8.61 8.82
C ILE A 3 17.00 8.04 7.90
N GLY A 4 16.59 6.81 8.19
CA GLY A 4 15.48 6.13 7.53
C GLY A 4 14.24 6.16 8.41
N CYS A 5 13.09 6.58 7.88
CA CYS A 5 11.82 6.52 8.59
C CYS A 5 10.64 6.34 7.63
N ASP A 6 9.49 5.96 8.17
CA ASP A 6 8.25 5.98 7.40
C ASP A 6 7.86 7.41 6.98
N GLY A 7 7.03 7.51 5.93
CA GLY A 7 6.57 8.78 5.36
C GLY A 7 5.48 9.50 6.15
N THR A 8 5.22 9.13 7.41
CA THR A 8 4.14 9.77 8.18
C THR A 8 4.46 11.23 8.51
N ALA A 9 3.41 12.02 8.73
CA ALA A 9 3.54 13.43 9.11
C ALA A 9 4.27 13.62 10.46
N VAL A 10 4.20 12.63 11.35
CA VAL A 10 4.91 12.63 12.64
C VAL A 10 6.42 12.56 12.44
N ASN A 11 6.88 11.79 11.45
CA ASN A 11 8.31 11.63 11.20
C ASN A 11 8.86 12.72 10.26
N THR A 12 8.10 13.09 9.22
CA THR A 12 8.56 13.97 8.14
C THR A 12 8.05 15.42 8.20
N GLY A 13 7.16 15.74 9.15
CA GLY A 13 6.52 17.05 9.25
C GLY A 13 7.49 18.22 9.37
N HIS A 14 7.25 19.31 8.63
CA HIS A 14 8.18 20.44 8.53
C HIS A 14 8.38 21.24 9.84
N LYS A 15 7.41 21.24 10.77
CA LYS A 15 7.50 21.97 12.05
C LYS A 15 7.92 21.09 13.22
N ASN A 16 7.22 19.96 13.40
CA ASN A 16 7.34 19.07 14.55
C ASN A 16 7.69 17.62 14.16
N GLY A 17 8.17 17.40 12.93
CA GLY A 17 8.59 16.08 12.49
C GLY A 17 9.82 15.62 13.27
N VAL A 18 9.87 14.34 13.64
CA VAL A 18 11.00 13.74 14.36
C VAL A 18 12.34 14.05 13.67
N ILE A 19 12.39 13.99 12.33
CA ILE A 19 13.62 14.31 11.59
C ILE A 19 14.02 15.79 11.78
N VAL A 20 13.06 16.71 11.70
CA VAL A 20 13.33 18.15 11.86
C VAL A 20 13.83 18.46 13.27
N LEU A 21 13.26 17.79 14.29
CA LEU A 21 13.70 17.94 15.67
C LEU A 21 15.13 17.39 15.86
N LEU A 22 15.44 16.25 15.26
CA LEU A 22 16.79 15.67 15.29
C LEU A 22 17.83 16.53 14.57
N GLU A 23 17.50 17.09 13.41
CA GLU A 23 18.38 18.01 12.68
C GLU A 23 18.67 19.28 13.48
N LYS A 24 17.66 19.84 14.17
CA LYS A 24 17.84 20.98 15.08
C LYS A 24 18.72 20.62 16.27
N HIS A 25 18.51 19.45 16.88
CA HIS A 25 19.31 19.00 18.02
C HIS A 25 20.78 18.74 17.64
N LEU A 26 21.01 18.17 16.46
CA LEU A 26 22.36 17.90 15.95
C LEU A 26 23.00 19.11 15.25
N ASN A 27 22.27 20.21 15.11
CA ASN A 27 22.65 21.43 14.40
C ASN A 27 23.25 21.17 12.99
N ARG A 28 22.71 20.18 12.27
CA ARG A 28 23.15 19.83 10.91
C ARG A 28 22.02 19.18 10.11
N PRO A 29 21.99 19.36 8.77
CA PRO A 29 21.06 18.64 7.93
C PRO A 29 21.41 17.14 7.89
N LEU A 30 20.39 16.28 7.90
CA LEU A 30 20.55 14.83 7.76
C LEU A 30 20.07 14.41 6.37
N GLN A 31 20.74 13.43 5.78
CA GLN A 31 20.22 12.80 4.58
C GLN A 31 19.02 11.92 4.97
N ARG A 32 17.87 12.23 4.38
CA ARG A 32 16.57 11.62 4.73
C ARG A 32 16.24 10.52 3.73
N PHE A 33 16.06 9.30 4.20
CA PHE A 33 15.51 8.20 3.43
C PHE A 33 14.10 7.92 3.91
N VAL A 34 13.11 8.47 3.19
CA VAL A 34 11.71 8.30 3.56
C VAL A 34 11.13 7.13 2.79
N TYR A 35 10.57 6.14 3.49
CA TYR A 35 9.86 5.04 2.84
C TYR A 35 8.59 5.57 2.18
N LEU A 36 8.53 5.48 0.85
CA LEU A 36 7.40 5.94 0.03
C LEU A 36 6.11 5.12 0.19
N PHE A 37 6.13 4.04 0.99
CA PHE A 37 4.99 3.13 1.11
C PHE A 37 3.70 3.85 1.54
N HIS A 38 3.81 4.82 2.45
CA HIS A 38 2.67 5.62 2.90
C HIS A 38 2.23 6.72 1.91
N ALA A 39 3.02 7.01 0.87
CA ALA A 39 2.63 7.98 -0.14
C ALA A 39 1.43 7.50 -0.96
N ASN A 40 1.33 6.19 -1.19
CA ASN A 40 0.18 5.57 -1.86
C ASN A 40 -1.03 5.43 -0.94
N GLU A 41 -0.81 5.36 0.37
CA GLU A 41 -1.87 5.18 1.35
C GLU A 41 -2.81 6.40 1.41
N LEU A 42 -2.26 7.62 1.38
CA LEU A 42 -3.03 8.86 1.50
C LEU A 42 -4.10 9.04 0.39
N PRO A 43 -3.77 9.01 -0.91
CA PRO A 43 -4.76 9.14 -1.97
C PRO A 43 -5.76 7.98 -1.98
N LEU A 44 -5.30 6.75 -1.70
CA LEU A 44 -6.18 5.59 -1.60
C LEU A 44 -7.13 5.69 -0.40
N ARG A 45 -6.69 6.28 0.72
CA ARG A 45 -7.53 6.49 1.90
C ARG A 45 -8.71 7.41 1.60
N HIS A 46 -8.50 8.47 0.82
CA HIS A 46 -9.59 9.35 0.39
C HIS A 46 -10.56 8.62 -0.55
N LEU A 47 -10.05 7.81 -1.47
CA LEU A 47 -10.87 6.96 -2.32
C LEU A 47 -11.72 5.98 -1.49
N PHE A 48 -11.11 5.25 -0.55
CA PHE A 48 -11.83 4.32 0.32
C PHE A 48 -12.83 5.02 1.24
N ALA A 49 -12.54 6.24 1.70
CA ALA A 49 -13.50 7.02 2.46
C ALA A 49 -14.76 7.36 1.62
N SER A 50 -14.60 7.60 0.31
CA SER A 50 -15.73 7.84 -0.59
C SER A 50 -16.53 6.57 -0.92
N ILE A 51 -15.86 5.42 -1.05
CA ILE A 51 -16.50 4.15 -1.45
C ILE A 51 -17.12 3.43 -0.26
N ASP A 52 -16.45 3.42 0.90
CA ASP A 52 -16.79 2.58 2.05
C ASP A 52 -17.11 3.39 3.33
N GLY A 53 -17.11 4.72 3.22
CA GLY A 53 -17.39 5.65 4.30
C GLY A 53 -16.16 5.98 5.16
N THR A 54 -16.30 7.03 5.98
CA THR A 54 -15.26 7.43 6.94
C THR A 54 -15.11 6.42 8.07
N THR A 55 -13.86 6.13 8.45
CA THR A 55 -13.58 5.30 9.63
C THR A 55 -13.87 6.05 10.92
N THR A 56 -14.56 5.40 11.84
CA THR A 56 -14.87 5.96 13.16
C THR A 56 -13.66 5.93 14.11
N SER A 57 -12.64 5.10 13.84
CA SER A 57 -11.38 5.09 14.58
C SER A 57 -10.21 4.59 13.72
N PRO A 58 -8.95 4.88 14.10
CA PRO A 58 -7.76 4.40 13.40
C PRO A 58 -7.65 2.86 13.33
N ASN A 59 -8.28 2.16 14.26
CA ASN A 59 -8.17 0.69 14.40
C ASN A 59 -9.47 -0.05 14.03
N SER A 60 -10.53 0.65 13.66
CA SER A 60 -11.84 0.00 13.40
C SER A 60 -12.24 0.13 11.94
N TYR A 61 -12.33 -1.01 11.28
CA TYR A 61 -12.94 -1.17 9.97
C TYR A 61 -14.47 -1.03 10.11
N SER A 62 -15.01 0.17 9.87
CA SER A 62 -16.45 0.42 9.95
C SER A 62 -17.19 0.00 8.67
N GLY A 63 -16.57 0.26 7.52
CA GLY A 63 -17.14 0.02 6.19
C GLY A 63 -17.27 -1.46 5.81
N ARG A 64 -18.22 -1.76 4.94
CA ARG A 64 -18.59 -3.13 4.53
C ARG A 64 -17.49 -3.78 3.70
N ILE A 65 -16.79 -3.00 2.88
CA ILE A 65 -15.66 -3.47 2.06
C ILE A 65 -14.48 -3.77 2.98
N ARG A 66 -14.14 -2.86 3.89
CA ARG A 66 -13.04 -3.02 4.85
C ARG A 66 -13.24 -4.20 5.80
N LYS A 67 -14.46 -4.46 6.27
CA LYS A 67 -14.78 -5.67 7.04
C LYS A 67 -14.61 -6.96 6.24
N ARG A 68 -14.91 -6.92 4.94
CA ARG A 68 -14.69 -8.07 4.04
C ARG A 68 -13.21 -8.29 3.74
N LEU A 69 -12.40 -7.23 3.74
CA LEU A 69 -10.95 -7.31 3.53
C LEU A 69 -10.24 -8.10 4.63
N GLU A 70 -10.66 -8.00 5.89
CA GLU A 70 -10.08 -8.79 6.99
C GLU A 70 -10.12 -10.31 6.73
N LYS A 71 -11.18 -10.78 6.07
CA LYS A 71 -11.38 -12.19 5.71
C LYS A 71 -11.19 -12.46 4.22
N CYS A 72 -10.54 -11.55 3.49
CA CYS A 72 -10.40 -11.69 2.04
C CYS A 72 -9.55 -12.90 1.67
N GLN A 73 -8.57 -13.25 2.50
CA GLN A 73 -7.67 -14.37 2.25
C GLN A 73 -8.37 -15.74 2.36
N GLU A 74 -9.47 -15.80 3.10
CA GLU A 74 -10.30 -17.00 3.27
C GLU A 74 -11.34 -17.15 2.14
N GLN A 75 -11.52 -16.10 1.33
CA GLN A 75 -12.53 -16.09 0.28
C GLN A 75 -11.98 -16.68 -1.02
N LYS A 76 -12.81 -17.51 -1.67
CA LYS A 76 -12.49 -18.02 -3.00
C LYS A 76 -12.53 -16.90 -4.02
N VAL A 77 -11.58 -16.93 -4.96
CA VAL A 77 -11.62 -16.04 -6.11
C VAL A 77 -12.82 -16.40 -6.98
N VAL A 78 -13.65 -15.40 -7.28
CA VAL A 78 -14.84 -15.53 -8.12
C VAL A 78 -14.54 -15.04 -9.53
N ALA A 79 -15.38 -15.39 -10.50
CA ALA A 79 -15.29 -14.79 -11.83
C ALA A 79 -15.58 -13.28 -11.74
N PHE A 80 -14.78 -12.48 -12.44
CA PHE A 80 -14.91 -11.02 -12.48
C PHE A 80 -14.78 -10.51 -13.92
N GLN A 81 -15.30 -9.32 -14.19
CA GLN A 81 -15.18 -8.69 -15.50
C GLN A 81 -13.79 -8.05 -15.64
N ALA A 82 -13.16 -8.25 -16.80
CA ALA A 82 -11.92 -7.59 -17.17
C ALA A 82 -12.05 -6.06 -17.10
N ILE A 83 -11.08 -5.38 -16.50
CA ILE A 83 -10.98 -3.92 -16.52
C ILE A 83 -9.86 -3.58 -17.48
N ASN A 84 -10.20 -3.05 -18.67
CA ASN A 84 -9.19 -2.73 -19.68
C ASN A 84 -8.20 -1.68 -19.13
N THR A 85 -6.94 -2.09 -18.94
CA THR A 85 -5.86 -1.21 -18.48
C THR A 85 -4.60 -1.45 -19.30
N GLU A 86 -3.96 -0.37 -19.71
CA GLU A 86 -2.64 -0.43 -20.35
C GLU A 86 -1.58 -0.57 -19.26
N LEU A 87 -0.96 -1.75 -19.21
CA LEU A 87 0.16 -2.01 -18.30
C LEU A 87 1.48 -1.68 -19.00
N PRO A 88 2.43 -1.04 -18.29
CA PRO A 88 3.72 -0.73 -18.87
C PRO A 88 4.48 -2.01 -19.22
N ALA A 89 5.20 -1.99 -20.33
CA ALA A 89 6.11 -3.07 -20.69
C ALA A 89 7.29 -3.07 -19.71
N LEU A 90 7.29 -4.03 -18.78
CA LEU A 90 8.29 -4.17 -17.74
C LEU A 90 9.11 -5.44 -17.93
N SER A 91 10.42 -5.35 -17.73
CA SER A 91 11.29 -6.51 -17.61
C SER A 91 11.01 -7.20 -16.28
N VAL A 92 10.12 -8.21 -16.28
CA VAL A 92 9.65 -8.92 -15.08
C VAL A 92 10.81 -9.52 -14.26
N GLU A 93 11.93 -9.84 -14.91
CA GLU A 93 13.14 -10.37 -14.28
C GLU A 93 13.86 -9.36 -13.37
N LEU A 94 13.67 -8.06 -13.62
CA LEU A 94 14.25 -6.99 -12.80
C LEU A 94 13.34 -6.57 -11.64
N LEU A 95 12.13 -7.13 -11.55
CA LEU A 95 11.18 -6.81 -10.51
C LEU A 95 11.48 -7.60 -9.23
N SER A 96 11.36 -6.93 -8.09
CA SER A 96 11.30 -7.62 -6.80
C SER A 96 10.08 -8.54 -6.71
N SER A 97 10.08 -9.45 -5.74
CA SER A 97 8.97 -10.39 -5.51
C SER A 97 7.61 -9.68 -5.37
N ASP A 98 7.56 -8.57 -4.62
CA ASP A 98 6.34 -7.81 -4.36
C ASP A 98 5.86 -7.06 -5.61
N GLN A 99 6.80 -6.46 -6.36
CA GLN A 99 6.49 -5.79 -7.62
C GLN A 99 5.99 -6.76 -8.68
N LYS A 100 6.60 -7.94 -8.77
CA LYS A 100 6.16 -9.01 -9.67
C LYS A 100 4.76 -9.48 -9.31
N TYR A 101 4.48 -9.69 -8.02
CA TYR A 101 3.15 -10.05 -7.55
C TYR A 101 2.09 -9.00 -7.91
N LEU A 102 2.40 -7.72 -7.69
CA LEU A 102 1.52 -6.61 -8.07
C LEU A 102 1.26 -6.60 -9.58
N TYR A 103 2.30 -6.73 -10.39
CA TYR A 103 2.18 -6.76 -11.85
C TYR A 103 1.33 -7.94 -12.34
N GLU A 104 1.53 -9.13 -11.78
CA GLU A 104 0.73 -10.32 -12.07
C GLU A 104 -0.76 -10.11 -11.73
N MET A 105 -1.05 -9.48 -10.59
CA MET A 105 -2.43 -9.14 -10.18
C MET A 105 -3.08 -8.12 -11.12
N CYS A 106 -2.38 -7.04 -11.45
CA CYS A 106 -2.86 -6.04 -12.41
C CYS A 106 -3.14 -6.67 -13.79
N SER A 107 -2.25 -7.55 -14.24
CA SER A 107 -2.41 -8.26 -15.52
C SER A 107 -3.63 -9.18 -15.49
N ALA A 108 -3.84 -9.92 -14.41
CA ALA A 108 -5.02 -10.78 -14.22
C ALA A 108 -6.33 -9.97 -14.23
N VAL A 109 -6.37 -8.82 -13.56
CA VAL A 109 -7.51 -7.90 -13.58
C VAL A 109 -7.76 -7.36 -14.99
N SER A 110 -6.70 -7.02 -15.72
CA SER A 110 -6.80 -6.49 -17.10
C SER A 110 -7.34 -7.54 -18.08
N GLN A 111 -6.94 -8.79 -17.91
CA GLN A 111 -7.36 -9.90 -18.77
C GLN A 111 -8.69 -10.54 -18.33
N GLY A 112 -9.18 -10.24 -17.13
CA GLY A 112 -10.39 -10.88 -16.58
C GLY A 112 -10.18 -12.34 -16.16
N THR A 113 -8.94 -12.80 -16.07
CA THR A 113 -8.61 -14.20 -15.77
C THR A 113 -7.46 -14.26 -14.78
N ILE A 114 -7.51 -15.24 -13.87
CA ILE A 114 -6.49 -15.44 -12.84
C ILE A 114 -6.03 -16.89 -12.86
N SER A 115 -4.71 -17.10 -12.79
CA SER A 115 -4.16 -18.45 -12.72
C SER A 115 -4.38 -19.06 -11.32
N SER A 116 -4.51 -20.39 -11.25
CA SER A 116 -4.66 -21.09 -9.97
C SER A 116 -3.47 -20.88 -9.05
N VAL A 117 -2.27 -20.72 -9.60
CA VAL A 117 -1.05 -20.43 -8.83
C VAL A 117 -1.14 -19.05 -8.18
N LEU A 118 -1.56 -18.03 -8.94
CA LEU A 118 -1.68 -16.67 -8.41
C LEU A 118 -2.84 -16.54 -7.41
N ALA A 119 -3.95 -17.25 -7.66
CA ALA A 119 -5.12 -17.25 -6.79
C ALA A 119 -4.87 -17.88 -5.41
N ASN A 120 -3.97 -18.86 -5.33
CA ASN A 120 -3.61 -19.55 -4.07
C ASN A 120 -2.35 -18.95 -3.40
N LYS A 121 -1.77 -17.91 -3.98
CA LYS A 121 -0.56 -17.28 -3.45
C LYS A 121 -0.90 -16.44 -2.23
N ASP A 122 -0.28 -16.76 -1.10
CA ASP A 122 -0.42 -15.98 0.13
C ASP A 122 0.25 -14.60 -0.05
N PRO A 123 -0.50 -13.49 0.00
CA PRO A 123 0.05 -12.13 -0.07
C PRO A 123 0.83 -11.74 1.19
N GLY A 124 0.85 -12.60 2.21
CA GLY A 124 1.37 -12.30 3.54
C GLY A 124 0.34 -11.61 4.42
N LYS A 125 0.75 -11.31 5.65
CA LYS A 125 -0.12 -10.62 6.61
C LYS A 125 -0.42 -9.21 6.10
N LEU A 126 -1.69 -8.84 6.10
CA LEU A 126 -2.09 -7.45 5.91
C LEU A 126 -1.42 -6.62 7.01
N ALA A 127 -0.41 -5.83 6.64
CA ALA A 127 0.22 -4.94 7.59
C ALA A 127 -0.84 -3.93 8.05
N HIS A 128 -1.08 -3.84 9.37
CA HIS A 128 -1.85 -2.77 9.97
C HIS A 128 -1.02 -1.47 9.99
N SER A 129 -0.47 -1.10 8.84
CA SER A 129 0.24 0.17 8.65
C SER A 129 -0.72 1.28 9.06
N ARG A 130 -0.27 2.06 10.03
CA ARG A 130 -0.95 3.24 10.58
C ARG A 130 -0.58 4.48 9.79
#